data_AF-A0AAW6PHC7-F1
#
_entry.id   AF-A0AAW6PHC7-F1
#
_cell.length_a   1.000
_cell.length_b   1.000
_cell.length_c   1.000
_cell.angle_alpha   90.00
_cell.angle_beta   90.00
_cell.angle_gamma   90.00
#
_symmetry.space_group_name_H-M   'P 1'
#
loop_
_entity.id
_entity.type
_entity.pdbx_description
1 polymer ?
#
loop_
_entity_poly.entity_id
_entity_poly.type
_entity_poly.pdbx_seq_one_letter_code
_entity_poly.pdbx_strand_id
1 'polypeptide(L)' 'ADDTWITGYREGLTIGLAPGGIAKVWIMGPCLDPIEVTRVQGKVVKKGPSGGLTDGRYALPLEPESKAYIEKYGIPYGSW' A
#
# COMPACT_ATOMS: atom_id res chain seq x y z
N ALA A 1 -32.46 -17.18 25.58
CA ALA A 1 -31.47 -16.59 24.65
C ALA A 1 -31.95 -17.00 23.27
N ASP A 2 -32.32 -16.04 22.46
CA ASP A 2 -33.10 -16.30 21.25
C ASP A 2 -32.17 -16.77 20.12
N ASP A 3 -32.35 -18.02 19.68
CA ASP A 3 -31.56 -18.73 18.65
C ASP A 3 -31.76 -18.15 17.24
N THR A 4 -31.47 -16.86 17.09
CA THR A 4 -31.66 -16.14 15.82
C THR A 4 -30.33 -16.14 15.06
N TRP A 5 -30.26 -16.90 13.96
CA TRP A 5 -29.09 -16.89 13.09
C TRP A 5 -28.97 -15.53 12.38
N ILE A 6 -27.95 -14.77 12.74
CA ILE A 6 -27.62 -13.49 12.08
C ILE A 6 -26.50 -13.77 11.06
N THR A 7 -26.75 -13.48 9.78
CA THR A 7 -25.68 -13.51 8.78
C THR A 7 -24.84 -12.24 8.95
N GLY A 8 -23.57 -12.40 9.31
CA GLY A 8 -22.62 -11.30 9.44
C GLY A 8 -21.95 -10.97 8.10
N TYR A 9 -21.81 -9.68 7.81
CA TYR A 9 -21.06 -9.18 6.65
C TYR A 9 -19.86 -8.36 7.13
N ARG A 10 -18.81 -8.28 6.29
CA ARG A 10 -17.70 -7.35 6.52
C ARG A 10 -18.07 -6.01 5.89
N GLU A 11 -18.19 -4.97 6.72
CA GLU A 11 -18.55 -3.62 6.27
C GLU A 11 -17.33 -2.72 6.06
N GLY A 12 -16.11 -3.27 6.18
CA GLY A 12 -14.85 -2.54 6.03
C GLY A 12 -14.19 -2.75 4.68
N LEU A 13 -14.08 -1.68 3.88
CA LEU A 13 -13.22 -1.62 2.69
C LEU A 13 -11.93 -0.86 3.05
N THR A 14 -10.78 -1.49 2.84
CA THR A 14 -9.46 -0.88 3.11
C THR A 14 -8.72 -0.64 1.80
N ILE A 15 -8.18 0.58 1.65
CA ILE A 15 -7.34 0.96 0.51
C ILE A 15 -5.93 1.22 1.02
N GLY A 16 -4.99 0.38 0.62
CA GLY A 16 -3.56 0.53 0.89
C GLY A 16 -2.88 1.22 -0.28
N LEU A 17 -2.13 2.27 0.02
CA LEU A 17 -1.33 3.01 -0.96
C LEU A 17 0.14 2.66 -0.75
N ALA A 18 0.81 2.27 -1.83
CA ALA A 18 2.24 2.00 -1.83
C ALA A 18 2.95 2.87 -2.87
N PRO A 19 4.26 3.13 -2.69
CA PRO A 19 5.09 3.76 -3.71
C PRO A 19 4.94 3.13 -5.10
N GLY A 20 5.21 3.89 -6.15
CA GLY A 20 5.06 3.50 -7.55
C GLY A 20 3.62 3.58 -8.07
N GLY A 21 2.72 4.29 -7.39
CA GLY A 21 1.33 4.47 -7.81
C GLY A 21 0.42 3.30 -7.50
N ILE A 22 0.84 2.35 -6.65
CA ILE A 22 0.05 1.13 -6.41
C ILE A 22 -1.03 1.43 -5.37
N ALA A 23 -2.27 1.16 -5.73
CA ALA A 23 -3.39 1.09 -4.79
C ALA A 23 -3.93 -0.35 -4.76
N LYS A 24 -4.01 -0.91 -3.55
CA LYS A 24 -4.54 -2.25 -3.32
C LYS A 24 -5.74 -2.16 -2.39
N VAL A 25 -6.80 -2.88 -2.72
CA VAL A 25 -8.08 -2.80 -2.03
C VAL A 25 -8.46 -4.16 -1.48
N TRP A 26 -8.88 -4.19 -0.22
CA TRP A 26 -9.33 -5.40 0.46
C TRP A 26 -10.63 -5.17 1.22
N ILE A 27 -11.39 -6.25 1.40
CA ILE A 27 -12.44 -6.33 2.41
C ILE A 27 -11.82 -6.93 3.67
N MET A 28 -11.76 -6.16 4.75
CA MET A 28 -11.15 -6.57 6.02
C MET A 28 -12.20 -6.73 7.13
N GLY A 29 -11.84 -7.47 8.17
CA GLY A 29 -12.63 -7.61 9.40
C GLY A 29 -11.73 -7.93 10.59
N PRO A 30 -12.18 -7.70 11.84
CA PRO A 30 -11.39 -8.01 13.02
C PRO A 30 -11.03 -9.50 13.06
N CYS A 31 -9.75 -9.82 13.22
CA CYS A 31 -9.23 -11.20 13.32
C CYS A 31 -9.56 -12.13 12.13
N LEU A 32 -9.90 -11.59 10.96
CA LEU A 32 -10.19 -12.36 9.75
C LEU A 32 -9.17 -12.09 8.65
N ASP A 33 -8.89 -13.11 7.84
CA ASP A 33 -8.01 -12.95 6.68
C ASP A 33 -8.61 -11.96 5.66
N PRO A 34 -7.81 -11.03 5.13
CA PRO A 34 -8.28 -10.03 4.18
C PRO A 34 -8.63 -10.67 2.82
N ILE A 35 -9.74 -10.24 2.24
CA ILE A 35 -10.14 -10.66 0.88
C ILE A 35 -9.70 -9.57 -0.08
N GLU A 36 -8.80 -9.90 -1.01
CA GLU A 36 -8.34 -8.97 -2.04
C GLU A 36 -9.46 -8.72 -3.06
N VAL A 37 -9.76 -7.44 -3.29
CA VAL A 37 -10.74 -7.01 -4.30
C VAL A 37 -10.04 -6.63 -5.59
N THR A 38 -8.99 -5.80 -5.50
CA THR A 38 -8.23 -5.37 -6.66
C THR A 38 -6.86 -4.81 -6.28
N ARG A 39 -5.95 -4.82 -7.25
CA ARG A 39 -4.67 -4.12 -7.22
C ARG A 39 -4.52 -3.37 -8.53
N VAL A 40 -4.44 -2.05 -8.43
CA VAL A 40 -4.30 -1.16 -9.59
C VAL A 40 -3.05 -0.31 -9.45
N GLN A 41 -2.53 0.15 -10.58
CA GLN A 41 -1.43 1.11 -10.63
C GLN A 41 -1.92 2.40 -11.29
N GLY A 42 -1.89 3.48 -10.53
CA GLY A 42 -2.17 4.83 -11.00
C GLY A 42 -0.98 5.43 -11.76
N LYS A 43 -1.15 6.67 -12.22
CA LYS A 43 -0.07 7.43 -12.85
C LYS A 43 0.97 7.81 -11.79
N VAL A 44 2.21 7.38 -12.03
CA VAL A 44 3.34 7.70 -11.16
C VAL A 44 3.61 9.21 -11.13
N VAL A 45 3.68 9.79 -9.94
CA VAL A 45 3.99 11.20 -9.73
C VAL A 45 5.50 11.36 -9.54
N LYS A 46 6.17 11.91 -10.56
CA LYS A 46 7.63 12.11 -10.58
C LYS A 46 8.17 13.13 -9.56
N LYS A 47 7.29 13.80 -8.80
CA LYS A 47 7.67 14.80 -7.80
C LYS A 47 8.29 14.20 -6.53
N GLY A 48 8.05 12.90 -6.29
CA GLY A 48 8.59 12.20 -5.12
C GLY A 48 8.11 12.77 -3.77
N PRO A 49 8.73 12.34 -2.65
CA PRO A 49 8.26 12.64 -1.30
C PRO A 49 8.31 14.13 -0.93
N SER A 50 9.22 14.89 -1.55
CA SER A 50 9.42 16.33 -1.27
C SER A 50 8.69 17.24 -2.26
N GLY A 51 7.69 16.73 -3.01
CA GLY A 51 6.88 17.55 -3.91
C GLY A 51 7.65 18.19 -5.07
N GLY A 52 8.83 17.67 -5.41
CA GLY A 52 9.69 18.13 -6.49
C GLY A 52 10.94 18.88 -6.04
N LEU A 53 11.08 19.20 -4.75
CA LEU A 53 12.24 19.95 -4.21
C LEU A 53 13.56 19.17 -4.30
N THR A 54 13.48 17.85 -4.46
CA THR A 54 14.62 16.92 -4.50
C THR A 54 14.72 16.16 -5.83
N ASP A 55 14.16 16.72 -6.92
CA ASP A 55 14.05 16.05 -8.23
C ASP A 55 13.38 14.66 -8.15
N GLY A 56 12.42 14.50 -7.24
CA GLY A 56 11.75 13.23 -7.01
C GLY A 56 12.46 12.25 -6.07
N ARG A 57 13.68 12.56 -5.60
CA ARG A 57 14.46 11.70 -4.72
C ARG A 57 14.04 11.85 -3.24
N TYR A 58 14.36 10.87 -2.42
CA TYR A 58 14.31 11.06 -0.96
C TYR A 58 15.42 12.04 -0.53
N ALA A 59 15.16 12.79 0.55
CA ALA A 59 16.08 13.82 1.03
C ALA A 59 17.43 13.27 1.50
N LEU A 60 17.46 12.01 1.93
CA LEU A 60 18.65 11.34 2.43
C LEU A 60 18.98 10.12 1.56
N PRO A 61 20.27 9.79 1.40
CA PRO A 61 20.66 8.52 0.79
C PRO A 61 20.20 7.36 1.66
N LEU A 62 19.88 6.25 1.01
CA LEU A 62 19.57 5.00 1.69
C LEU A 62 20.84 4.41 2.30
N GLU A 63 20.70 3.83 3.50
CA GLU A 63 21.69 2.89 4.03
C GLU A 63 21.84 1.70 3.08
N PRO A 64 23.05 1.12 2.95
CA PRO A 64 23.31 0.00 2.05
C PRO A 64 22.35 -1.18 2.24
N GLU A 65 22.00 -1.50 3.48
CA GLU A 65 21.10 -2.58 3.87
C GLU A 65 19.67 -2.33 3.36
N SER A 66 19.18 -1.10 3.53
CA SER A 66 17.86 -0.68 3.05
C SER A 66 17.80 -0.73 1.52
N LYS A 67 18.86 -0.26 0.85
CA LYS A 67 18.97 -0.31 -0.61
C LYS A 67 18.95 -1.76 -1.13
N ALA A 68 19.74 -2.64 -0.51
CA ALA A 68 19.77 -4.05 -0.88
C ALA A 68 18.41 -4.75 -0.69
N TYR A 69 17.68 -4.40 0.38
CA TYR A 69 16.32 -4.90 0.62
C TYR A 69 15.35 -4.48 -0.49
N ILE A 70 15.35 -3.19 -0.84
CA ILE A 70 14.51 -2.64 -1.92
C ILE A 70 14.78 -3.35 -3.25
N GLU A 71 16.05 -3.49 -3.61
CA GLU A 71 16.48 -4.16 -4.86
C GLU A 71 16.10 -5.64 -4.86
N LYS A 72 16.27 -6.35 -3.74
CA LYS A 72 15.93 -7.77 -3.61
C LYS A 72 14.43 -8.05 -3.80
N TYR A 73 13.57 -7.19 -3.27
CA TYR A 73 12.11 -7.40 -3.29
C TYR A 73 11.38 -6.58 -4.35
N GLY A 74 12.12 -5.84 -5.20
CA GLY A 74 11.53 -5.01 -6.26
C GLY A 74 10.58 -3.94 -5.71
N ILE A 75 10.91 -3.36 -4.55
CA ILE A 75 10.07 -2.35 -3.92
C ILE A 75 10.15 -1.08 -4.79
N PRO A 76 9.01 -0.51 -5.22
CA PRO A 76 8.96 0.68 -6.07
C PRO A 76 9.32 1.98 -5.32
N TYR A 77 10.46 1.98 -4.65
CA TYR A 77 10.98 3.06 -3.83
C TYR A 77 11.48 4.20 -4.74
N GLY A 78 10.89 5.39 -4.60
CA GLY A 78 11.33 6.59 -5.33
C GLY A 78 10.22 7.36 -6.04
N SER A 79 8.98 6.86 -6.04
CA SER A 79 7.85 7.61 -6.57
C SER A 79 6.57 7.24 -5.82
N TRP A 80 5.63 8.17 -5.73
CA TRP A 80 4.28 7.88 -5.27
C TRP A 80 3.35 7.67 -6.46
#